data_AF-A0A519K862-F1
#
_entry.id   AF-A0A519K862-F1
#
_cell.length_a   1.000
_cell.length_b   1.000
_cell.length_c   1.000
_cell.angle_alpha   90.00
_cell.angle_beta   90.00
_cell.angle_gamma   90.00
#
_symmetry.space_group_name_H-M   'P 1'
#
loop_
_entity.id
_entity.type
_entity.pdbx_description
1 polymer ?
#
loop_
_entity_poly.entity_id
_entity_poly.type
_entity_poly.pdbx_seq_one_letter_code
_entity_poly.pdbx_strand_id
1 'polypeptide(L)'
;MNALISKNAALCVVLTGAGLLSACGAAFAPRTDAASAVAPQVEALVAANREYPRWEDFPKGEAAPAPTEVAVRVNTLRVSAGALAGEAARIDWQTSGDATAFADDVRARVAATPVSPVTAETQAEINARMQAARERGRAPPPISRR
;
A
#
# COMPACT_ATOMS: atom_id res chain seq x y z
N MET A 1 -22.25 7.80 -52.35
CA MET A 1 -20.83 7.75 -52.76
C MET A 1 -19.84 8.10 -51.62
N ASN A 2 -20.18 7.86 -50.35
CA ASN A 2 -19.31 8.25 -49.21
C ASN A 2 -18.66 7.06 -48.46
N ALA A 3 -19.05 5.82 -48.77
CA ALA A 3 -18.56 4.62 -48.08
C ALA A 3 -17.22 4.07 -48.63
N LEU A 4 -16.84 4.44 -49.85
CA LEU A 4 -15.58 3.98 -50.46
C LEU A 4 -14.38 4.84 -50.03
N ILE A 5 -14.61 6.12 -49.71
CA ILE A 5 -13.56 7.05 -49.26
C ILE A 5 -13.12 6.72 -47.83
N SER A 6 -14.05 6.34 -46.94
CA SER A 6 -13.74 5.97 -45.55
C SER A 6 -12.94 4.68 -45.44
N LYS A 7 -13.15 3.73 -46.36
CA LYS A 7 -12.47 2.42 -46.37
C LYS A 7 -11.00 2.52 -46.80
N ASN A 8 -10.70 3.42 -47.74
CA ASN A 8 -9.33 3.64 -48.21
C ASN A 8 -8.50 4.49 -47.23
N ALA A 9 -9.13 5.44 -46.52
CA ALA A 9 -8.48 6.23 -45.49
C ALA A 9 -8.01 5.36 -44.30
N ALA A 10 -8.80 4.35 -43.90
CA ALA A 10 -8.44 3.43 -42.82
C ALA A 10 -7.22 2.55 -43.18
N LEU A 11 -7.07 2.14 -44.43
CA LEU A 11 -5.96 1.29 -44.87
C LEU A 11 -4.62 2.04 -44.85
N CYS A 12 -4.60 3.31 -45.25
CA CYS A 12 -3.38 4.12 -45.27
C CYS A 12 -2.85 4.42 -43.85
N VAL A 13 -3.72 4.64 -42.87
CA VAL A 13 -3.30 4.94 -41.48
C VAL A 13 -2.66 3.73 -40.80
N VAL A 14 -3.15 2.52 -41.07
CA VAL A 14 -2.61 1.27 -40.50
C VAL A 14 -1.22 0.95 -41.07
N LEU A 15 -1.00 1.18 -42.36
CA LEU A 15 0.29 0.92 -43.02
C LEU A 15 1.39 1.90 -42.60
N THR A 16 1.07 3.17 -42.34
CA THR A 16 2.05 4.16 -41.86
C THR A 16 2.32 4.04 -40.35
N GLY A 17 1.33 3.62 -39.56
CA GLY A 17 1.48 3.47 -38.11
C GLY A 17 2.40 2.31 -37.71
N ALA A 18 2.36 1.19 -38.43
CA ALA A 18 3.20 0.02 -38.15
C ALA A 18 4.69 0.26 -38.45
N GLY A 19 5.01 1.04 -39.49
CA GLY A 19 6.40 1.37 -39.85
C GLY A 19 7.11 2.29 -38.85
N LEU A 20 6.36 3.22 -38.22
CA LEU A 20 6.91 4.16 -37.24
C LEU A 20 7.21 3.51 -35.88
N LEU A 21 6.49 2.45 -35.50
CA LEU A 21 6.72 1.74 -34.22
C LEU A 21 7.96 0.82 -34.26
N SER A 22 8.34 0.32 -35.44
CA SER A 22 9.57 -0.45 -35.60
C SER A 22 10.84 0.39 -35.42
N ALA A 23 10.75 1.71 -35.58
CA ALA A 23 11.89 2.63 -35.38
C ALA A 23 12.22 2.84 -33.89
N CYS A 24 11.23 2.74 -33.00
CA CYS A 24 11.46 2.88 -31.55
C CYS A 24 12.16 1.66 -30.92
N GLY A 25 12.07 0.47 -31.54
CA GLY A 25 12.77 -0.73 -31.07
C GLY A 25 14.28 -0.74 -31.37
N ALA A 26 14.73 0.05 -32.36
CA ALA A 26 16.13 0.17 -32.76
C ALA A 26 16.89 1.29 -32.02
N ALA A 27 16.21 2.13 -31.23
CA ALA A 27 16.80 3.32 -30.60
C ALA A 27 17.66 3.03 -29.36
N PHE A 28 17.67 1.79 -28.85
CA PHE A 28 18.51 1.39 -27.73
C PHE A 28 19.81 0.74 -28.22
N ALA A 29 20.82 1.60 -28.47
CA ALA A 29 22.19 1.20 -28.77
C ALA A 29 23.14 1.73 -27.68
N PRO A 30 23.16 1.11 -26.47
CA PRO A 30 24.07 1.55 -25.42
C PRO A 30 25.52 1.40 -25.91
N ARG A 31 26.35 2.42 -25.70
CA ARG A 31 27.80 2.32 -25.99
C ARG A 31 28.41 1.28 -25.05
N THR A 32 28.66 0.09 -25.55
CA THR A 32 29.42 -0.95 -24.87
C THR A 32 30.89 -0.81 -25.25
N ASP A 33 31.78 -0.87 -24.26
CA ASP A 33 33.22 -0.99 -24.52
C ASP A 33 33.50 -2.39 -25.06
N ALA A 34 33.92 -2.46 -26.34
CA ALA A 34 34.21 -3.72 -27.02
C ALA A 34 35.39 -4.48 -26.41
N ALA A 35 36.23 -3.83 -25.58
CA ALA A 35 37.33 -4.46 -24.87
C ALA A 35 36.91 -5.06 -23.51
N SER A 36 35.65 -4.88 -23.09
CA SER A 36 35.18 -5.37 -21.80
C SER A 36 34.97 -6.88 -21.80
N ALA A 37 35.55 -7.58 -20.82
CA ALA A 37 35.35 -9.01 -20.62
C ALA A 37 33.89 -9.40 -20.32
N VAL A 38 33.04 -8.44 -19.94
CA VAL A 38 31.62 -8.65 -19.58
C VAL A 38 30.69 -8.40 -20.78
N ALA A 39 31.19 -7.84 -21.89
CA ALA A 39 30.43 -7.57 -23.11
C ALA A 39 29.60 -8.77 -23.63
N PRO A 40 30.12 -10.01 -23.73
CA PRO A 40 29.32 -11.14 -24.23
C PRO A 40 28.18 -11.52 -23.28
N GLN A 41 28.35 -11.31 -21.97
CA GLN A 41 27.33 -11.62 -20.97
C GLN A 41 26.18 -10.60 -21.03
N VAL A 42 26.52 -9.33 -21.22
CA VAL A 42 25.52 -8.26 -21.43
C VAL A 42 24.77 -8.46 -22.73
N GLU A 43 25.45 -8.83 -23.82
CA GLU A 43 24.82 -9.07 -25.11
C GLU A 43 23.86 -10.26 -25.05
N ALA A 44 24.23 -11.36 -24.36
CA ALA A 44 23.35 -12.49 -24.12
C ALA A 44 22.10 -12.11 -23.31
N LEU A 45 22.27 -11.28 -22.27
CA LEU A 45 21.15 -10.78 -21.44
C LEU A 45 20.21 -9.88 -22.24
N VAL A 46 20.76 -8.96 -23.04
CA VAL A 46 19.96 -8.08 -23.90
C VAL A 46 19.23 -8.89 -24.95
N ALA A 47 19.90 -9.84 -25.62
CA ALA A 47 19.28 -10.69 -26.62
C ALA A 47 18.13 -11.54 -26.02
N ALA A 48 18.31 -12.07 -24.82
CA ALA A 48 17.30 -12.88 -24.14
C ALA A 48 16.08 -12.08 -23.64
N ASN A 49 16.21 -10.77 -23.42
CA ASN A 49 15.16 -9.92 -22.82
C ASN A 49 14.74 -8.75 -23.74
N ARG A 50 15.13 -8.78 -25.03
CA ARG A 50 14.80 -7.72 -25.98
C ARG A 50 13.33 -7.70 -26.35
N GLU A 51 12.68 -8.85 -26.27
CA GLU A 51 11.27 -8.98 -26.57
C GLU A 51 10.45 -8.42 -25.41
N TYR A 52 9.72 -7.33 -25.68
CA TYR A 52 8.72 -6.84 -24.74
C TYR A 52 7.60 -7.87 -24.60
N PRO A 53 7.06 -8.08 -23.38
CA PRO A 53 5.88 -8.90 -23.19
C PRO A 53 4.75 -8.46 -24.11
N ARG A 54 4.15 -9.39 -24.84
CA ARG A 54 3.03 -9.05 -25.71
C ARG A 54 1.77 -8.94 -24.88
N TRP A 55 0.83 -8.12 -25.33
CA TRP A 55 -0.48 -8.00 -24.67
C TRP A 55 -1.22 -9.34 -24.55
N GLU A 56 -0.95 -10.29 -25.45
CA GLU A 56 -1.49 -11.65 -25.42
C GLU A 56 -0.89 -12.55 -24.33
N ASP A 57 0.32 -12.24 -23.85
CA ASP A 57 1.05 -13.01 -22.83
C ASP A 57 0.59 -12.65 -21.41
N PHE A 58 -0.11 -11.54 -21.24
CA PHE A 58 -0.68 -11.17 -19.95
C PHE A 58 -1.89 -12.07 -19.65
N PRO A 59 -1.97 -12.62 -18.43
CA PRO A 59 -3.13 -13.41 -18.03
C PRO A 59 -4.38 -12.54 -18.18
N LYS A 60 -5.37 -13.05 -18.92
CA LYS A 60 -6.67 -12.40 -19.03
C LYS A 60 -7.27 -12.36 -17.62
N GLY A 61 -7.43 -11.15 -17.09
CA GLY A 61 -8.06 -10.94 -15.79
C GLY A 61 -9.51 -11.43 -15.77
N GLU A 62 -10.10 -11.42 -14.58
CA GLU A 62 -11.53 -11.65 -14.42
C GLU A 62 -12.32 -10.60 -15.20
N ALA A 63 -13.45 -11.01 -15.78
CA ALA A 63 -14.35 -10.08 -16.44
C ALA A 63 -14.84 -9.03 -15.43
N ALA A 64 -14.93 -7.78 -15.87
CA ALA A 64 -15.49 -6.73 -15.03
C ALA A 64 -16.94 -7.08 -14.62
N PRO A 65 -17.36 -6.77 -13.39
CA PRO A 65 -18.71 -7.05 -12.93
C PRO A 65 -19.74 -6.29 -13.78
N ALA A 66 -20.91 -6.88 -13.94
CA ALA A 66 -22.00 -6.23 -14.68
C ALA A 66 -22.43 -4.92 -13.97
N PRO A 67 -22.88 -3.89 -14.70
CA PRO A 67 -23.34 -2.63 -14.09
C PRO A 67 -24.44 -2.82 -13.03
N THR A 68 -25.32 -3.81 -13.24
CA THR A 68 -26.37 -4.18 -12.28
C THR A 68 -25.80 -4.74 -10.98
N GLU A 69 -24.75 -5.53 -11.06
CA GLU A 69 -24.05 -6.08 -9.89
C GLU A 69 -23.35 -4.97 -9.09
N VAL A 70 -22.71 -4.02 -9.77
CA VAL A 70 -22.14 -2.83 -9.14
C VAL A 70 -23.24 -2.03 -8.42
N ALA A 71 -24.37 -1.78 -9.08
CA ALA A 71 -25.49 -1.06 -8.49
C ALA A 71 -26.03 -1.74 -7.22
N VAL A 72 -26.16 -3.07 -7.24
CA VAL A 72 -26.55 -3.86 -6.07
C VAL A 72 -25.53 -3.70 -4.94
N ARG A 73 -24.24 -3.88 -5.22
CA ARG A 73 -23.17 -3.72 -4.22
C ARG A 73 -23.16 -2.32 -3.60
N VAL A 74 -23.30 -1.28 -4.41
CA VAL A 74 -23.38 0.12 -3.96
C VAL A 74 -24.59 0.35 -3.07
N ASN A 75 -25.77 -0.16 -3.46
CA ASN A 75 -26.97 0.01 -2.65
C ASN A 75 -26.86 -0.70 -1.30
N THR A 76 -26.28 -1.91 -1.28
CA THR A 76 -25.99 -2.63 -0.02
C THR A 76 -25.07 -1.81 0.88
N LEU A 77 -23.96 -1.29 0.34
CA LEU A 77 -23.04 -0.45 1.11
C LEU A 77 -23.72 0.79 1.68
N ARG A 78 -24.58 1.45 0.90
CA ARG A 78 -25.35 2.62 1.34
C ARG A 78 -26.27 2.29 2.52
N VAL A 79 -26.96 1.15 2.47
CA VAL A 79 -27.85 0.70 3.55
C VAL A 79 -27.04 0.38 4.80
N SER A 80 -25.95 -0.38 4.67
CA SER A 80 -25.07 -0.73 5.80
C SER A 80 -24.45 0.50 6.44
N ALA A 81 -24.04 1.49 5.65
CA ALA A 81 -23.52 2.76 6.16
C ALA A 81 -24.57 3.54 6.96
N GLY A 82 -25.83 3.56 6.51
CA GLY A 82 -26.93 4.18 7.24
C GLY A 82 -27.23 3.49 8.58
N ALA A 83 -27.21 2.15 8.60
CA ALA A 83 -27.37 1.37 9.82
C ALA A 83 -26.24 1.66 10.82
N LEU A 84 -24.98 1.62 10.36
CA LEU A 84 -23.80 1.91 11.17
C LEU A 84 -23.82 3.34 11.72
N ALA A 85 -24.22 4.33 10.91
CA ALA A 85 -24.36 5.70 11.38
C ALA A 85 -25.42 5.83 12.48
N GLY A 86 -26.55 5.11 12.35
CA GLY A 86 -27.58 5.05 13.38
C GLY A 86 -27.11 4.36 14.66
N GLU A 87 -26.27 3.33 14.56
CA GLU A 87 -25.62 2.69 15.71
C GLU A 87 -24.64 3.64 16.40
N ALA A 88 -23.75 4.27 15.63
CA ALA A 88 -22.75 5.19 16.15
C ALA A 88 -23.37 6.42 16.82
N ALA A 89 -24.49 6.93 16.30
CA ALA A 89 -25.22 8.04 16.90
C ALA A 89 -25.89 7.69 18.24
N ARG A 90 -26.15 6.40 18.51
CA ARG A 90 -26.68 5.93 19.80
C ARG A 90 -25.60 5.67 20.84
N ILE A 91 -24.33 5.66 20.44
CA ILE A 91 -23.22 5.55 21.38
C ILE A 91 -23.21 6.84 22.21
N ASP A 92 -23.46 6.70 23.50
CA ASP A 92 -23.24 7.79 24.46
C ASP A 92 -21.73 7.98 24.63
N TRP A 93 -21.18 8.92 23.86
CA TRP A 93 -19.77 9.28 23.94
C TRP A 93 -19.56 10.05 25.23
N GLN A 94 -18.88 9.43 26.21
CA GLN A 94 -18.57 10.02 27.52
C GLN A 94 -17.65 11.26 27.47
N THR A 95 -17.44 11.85 26.29
CA THR A 95 -16.60 13.03 26.06
C THR A 95 -17.29 14.35 26.38
N SER A 96 -18.60 14.36 26.70
CA SER A 96 -19.34 15.54 27.18
C SER A 96 -19.48 15.62 28.71
N GLY A 97 -18.96 14.64 29.45
CA GLY A 97 -18.99 14.62 30.91
C GLY A 97 -17.78 15.31 31.56
N ASP A 98 -17.82 15.43 32.89
CA ASP A 98 -16.67 15.87 33.68
C ASP A 98 -15.53 14.84 33.56
N ALA A 99 -14.48 15.21 32.84
CA ALA A 99 -13.30 14.37 32.62
C ALA A 99 -12.64 13.93 33.94
N THR A 100 -12.74 14.73 35.01
CA THR A 100 -12.19 14.37 36.31
C THR A 100 -13.01 13.29 36.98
N ALA A 101 -14.34 13.41 36.97
CA ALA A 101 -15.25 12.35 37.44
C ALA A 101 -15.03 11.02 36.68
N PHE A 102 -14.83 11.07 35.36
CA PHE A 102 -14.51 9.87 34.58
C PHE A 102 -13.16 9.26 35.00
N ALA A 103 -12.12 10.09 35.16
CA ALA A 103 -10.81 9.62 35.60
C ALA A 103 -10.83 9.07 37.04
N ASP A 104 -11.68 9.61 37.91
CA ASP A 104 -11.92 9.11 39.26
C ASP A 104 -12.62 7.74 39.24
N ASP A 105 -13.67 7.57 38.43
CA ASP A 105 -14.37 6.28 38.26
C ASP A 105 -13.43 5.18 37.73
N VAL A 106 -12.65 5.50 36.70
CA VAL A 106 -11.66 4.55 36.13
C VAL A 106 -10.63 4.18 37.20
N ARG A 107 -10.10 5.15 37.95
CA ARG A 107 -9.15 4.86 39.05
C ARG A 107 -9.79 3.99 40.13
N ALA A 108 -11.04 4.25 40.51
CA ALA A 108 -11.76 3.46 41.49
C ALA A 108 -11.95 2.00 41.04
N ARG A 109 -12.32 1.80 39.76
CA ARG A 109 -12.49 0.45 39.18
C ARG A 109 -11.18 -0.32 39.08
N VAL A 110 -10.10 0.36 38.69
CA VAL A 110 -8.76 -0.25 38.67
C VAL A 110 -8.32 -0.62 40.09
N ALA A 111 -8.52 0.26 41.08
CA ALA A 111 -8.16 0.00 42.47
C ALA A 111 -9.00 -1.13 43.10
N ALA A 112 -10.27 -1.28 42.69
CA ALA A 112 -11.15 -2.35 43.13
C ALA A 112 -10.84 -3.72 42.50
N THR A 113 -10.04 -3.76 41.43
CA THR A 113 -9.65 -5.00 40.77
C THR A 113 -8.56 -5.69 41.59
N PRO A 114 -8.79 -6.91 42.13
CA PRO A 114 -7.78 -7.60 42.90
C PRO A 114 -6.60 -7.96 41.99
N VAL A 115 -5.42 -7.41 42.27
CA VAL A 115 -4.20 -7.81 41.58
C VAL A 115 -3.87 -9.24 42.01
N SER A 116 -3.61 -10.13 41.04
CA SER A 116 -3.16 -11.49 41.35
C SER A 116 -1.92 -11.41 42.25
N PRO A 117 -1.86 -12.14 43.38
CA PRO A 117 -0.73 -12.07 44.30
C PRO A 117 0.59 -12.49 43.64
N VAL A 118 0.55 -13.24 42.54
CA VAL A 118 1.73 -13.65 41.76
C VAL A 118 2.30 -12.49 40.91
N THR A 119 1.46 -11.50 40.59
CA THR A 119 1.84 -10.30 39.81
C THR A 119 1.75 -9.02 40.65
N ALA A 120 1.51 -9.15 41.96
CA ALA A 120 1.44 -8.02 42.87
C ALA A 120 2.86 -7.53 43.14
N GLU A 121 3.30 -6.57 42.34
CA GLU A 121 4.57 -5.89 42.57
C GLU A 121 4.40 -4.79 43.61
N THR A 122 5.43 -4.63 44.45
CA THR A 122 5.44 -3.52 45.39
C THR A 122 5.64 -2.20 44.63
N GLN A 123 5.14 -1.08 45.17
CA GLN A 123 5.37 0.24 44.57
C GLN A 123 6.87 0.55 44.38
N ALA A 124 7.72 0.02 45.27
CA ALA A 124 9.16 0.12 45.17
C ALA A 124 9.72 -0.64 43.95
N GLU A 125 9.22 -1.83 43.65
CA GLU A 125 9.61 -2.62 42.46
C GLU A 125 9.18 -1.96 41.16
N ILE A 126 7.96 -1.42 41.10
CA ILE A 126 7.46 -0.67 39.95
C ILE A 126 8.37 0.55 39.69
N ASN A 127 8.67 1.32 40.74
CA ASN A 127 9.55 2.49 40.64
C ASN A 127 10.97 2.10 40.20
N ALA A 128 11.52 1.01 40.73
CA ALA A 128 12.82 0.48 40.34
C ALA A 128 12.85 0.06 38.86
N ARG A 129 11.79 -0.59 38.36
CA ARG A 129 11.68 -0.98 36.95
C ARG A 129 11.56 0.23 36.03
N MET A 130 10.79 1.22 36.42
CA MET A 130 10.68 2.49 35.68
C MET A 130 12.03 3.21 35.60
N GLN A 131 12.80 3.20 36.70
CA GLN A 131 14.14 3.77 36.73
C GLN A 131 15.10 3.01 35.78
N ALA A 132 15.11 1.67 35.85
CA ALA A 132 15.93 0.84 34.96
C ALA A 132 15.55 1.00 33.47
N ALA A 133 14.27 1.21 33.16
CA ALA A 133 13.83 1.51 31.79
C ALA A 133 14.37 2.87 31.30
N ARG A 134 14.37 3.89 32.16
CA ARG A 134 14.94 5.22 31.84
C ARG A 134 16.46 5.15 31.63
N GLU A 135 17.17 4.38 32.45
CA GLU A 135 18.61 4.19 32.32
C GLU A 135 18.98 3.49 31.01
N ARG A 136 18.24 2.44 30.62
CA ARG A 136 18.40 1.79 29.31
C ARG A 136 18.09 2.70 28.13
N GLY A 137 17.13 3.61 28.31
CA GLY A 137 16.79 4.62 27.30
C GLY A 137 17.81 5.76 27.18
N ARG A 138 18.80 5.84 28.07
CA ARG A 138 19.83 6.88 28.04
C ARG A 138 20.78 6.60 26.88
N ALA A 139 20.92 7.58 25.98
CA ALA A 139 21.83 7.47 24.84
C ALA A 139 23.28 7.19 25.34
N PRO A 140 24.02 6.28 24.67
CA PRO A 140 25.40 6.00 25.02
C PRO A 140 26.27 7.27 24.88
N PRO A 141 27.35 7.40 25.67
CA PRO A 141 28.23 8.56 25.57
C PRO A 141 28.83 8.66 24.16
N PRO A 142 29.05 9.89 23.64
CA PRO A 142 29.61 10.08 22.31
C PRO A 142 31.03 9.48 22.24
N ILE A 143 31.31 8.75 21.14
CA ILE A 143 32.64 8.20 20.87
C ILE A 143 33.59 9.37 20.57
N SER A 144 34.71 9.43 21.30
CA SER A 144 35.78 10.40 21.05
C SER A 144 36.37 10.18 19.66
N ARG A 145 36.34 11.20 18.81
CA ARG A 145 37.03 11.21 17.52
C ARG A 145 38.47 11.64 17.76
N ARG A 146 39.41 10.69 17.76
CA ARG A 146 40.84 10.97 17.64
C ARG A 146 41.26 10.80 16.19
#